data_AF-A0A9W9PNR2-F1
#
_entry.id   AF-A0A9W9PNR2-F1
#
_cell.length_a   1.000
_cell.length_b   1.000
_cell.length_c   1.000
_cell.angle_alpha   90.00
_cell.angle_beta   90.00
_cell.angle_gamma   90.00
#
_symmetry.space_group_name_H-M   'P 1'
#
loop_
_entity.id
_entity.type
_entity.pdbx_description
1 polymer ?
#
loop_
_entity_poly.entity_id
_entity_poly.type
_entity_poly.pdbx_seq_one_letter_code
_entity_poly.pdbx_strand_id
1 'polypeptide(L)'
;MTTPLTSAPADKPKVKIITNPRRLLILTPTTQSLTTIPPLLHSLTGVPITNPPQQEKEPESKEAPTTQTTSFAGYTTHSPLRLSTKYYTAEVPLWVDEIPLLEKTESSTQWRTEFLSGEAEIVREAVGALVVCVHAPELSSNPTDRDTDIADREDVRAVRELMRDVGAVKSVIDEERGGMGDVPGVLVLVGGKKSASGTAKAAATATATAMAEDELGLGVGDDELGEDAAPLSVGWWEDQMFDMGLFGWEVIEWDPAEQGGEVTRNKFGEYEGMPRIKEVLETHDWTASGDSFDVDELDMDDDFDEFMSGDKSHSRGFGDEVNELEREMFGLRMAIERGGDGHDDSEGENEGEEEEDQVESIEALMLRMQSIRDMSADMPEAQRKRFAAKAVQDIMRDL
;
A
#
# COMPACT_ATOMS: atom_id res chain seq x y z
N MET A 1 10.37 61.83 -8.52
CA MET A 1 9.61 61.02 -7.55
C MET A 1 9.13 59.79 -8.28
N THR A 2 9.92 58.73 -8.25
CA THR A 2 9.60 57.43 -8.87
C THR A 2 9.33 56.46 -7.72
N THR A 3 8.06 56.11 -7.54
CA THR A 3 7.61 55.10 -6.57
C THR A 3 8.05 53.71 -7.02
N PRO A 4 8.59 52.86 -6.13
CA PRO A 4 8.87 51.47 -6.47
C PRO A 4 7.56 50.66 -6.48
N LEU A 5 7.39 49.84 -7.51
CA LEU A 5 6.34 48.83 -7.57
C LEU A 5 6.61 47.77 -6.49
N THR A 6 5.72 47.70 -5.52
CA THR A 6 5.59 46.56 -4.60
C THR A 6 5.27 45.31 -5.43
N SER A 7 6.19 44.35 -5.45
CA SER A 7 5.93 43.01 -5.97
C SER A 7 4.91 42.31 -5.06
N ALA A 8 3.79 41.88 -5.65
CA ALA A 8 2.84 41.00 -4.98
C ALA A 8 3.54 39.71 -4.51
N PRO A 9 3.14 39.14 -3.35
CA PRO A 9 3.66 37.85 -2.93
C PRO A 9 3.23 36.80 -3.95
N ALA A 10 4.19 36.02 -4.47
CA ALA A 10 3.89 34.87 -5.32
C ALA A 10 3.02 33.89 -4.53
N ASP A 11 1.83 33.58 -5.06
CA ASP A 11 1.00 32.48 -4.57
C ASP A 11 1.85 31.21 -4.55
N LYS A 12 2.01 30.62 -3.37
CA LYS A 12 2.63 29.31 -3.25
C LYS A 12 1.70 28.31 -3.94
N PRO A 13 2.22 27.39 -4.78
CA PRO A 13 1.37 26.38 -5.39
C PRO A 13 0.67 25.57 -4.29
N LYS A 14 -0.67 25.45 -4.37
CA LYS A 14 -1.47 24.54 -3.55
C LYS A 14 -0.94 23.12 -3.80
N VAL A 15 -0.44 22.47 -2.75
CA VAL A 15 -0.02 21.06 -2.82
C VAL A 15 -1.27 20.19 -2.77
N LYS A 16 -1.43 19.24 -3.69
CA LYS A 16 -2.58 18.32 -3.73
C LYS A 16 -2.59 17.44 -2.48
N ILE A 17 -3.72 17.28 -1.82
CA ILE A 17 -3.85 16.36 -0.68
C ILE A 17 -4.65 15.16 -1.18
N ILE A 18 -4.05 13.98 -1.16
CA ILE A 18 -4.73 12.73 -1.52
C ILE A 18 -5.41 12.22 -0.25
N THR A 19 -6.73 12.31 -0.21
CA THR A 19 -7.53 11.94 0.98
C THR A 19 -7.82 10.46 1.05
N ASN A 20 -7.87 9.76 -0.09
CA ASN A 20 -8.08 8.31 -0.15
C ASN A 20 -7.00 7.64 -1.01
N PRO A 21 -5.76 7.55 -0.51
CA PRO A 21 -4.69 6.88 -1.24
C PRO A 21 -4.92 5.36 -1.24
N ARG A 22 -4.50 4.72 -2.33
CA ARG A 22 -4.42 3.26 -2.40
C ARG A 22 -3.40 2.70 -1.40
N ARG A 23 -3.50 1.41 -1.09
CA ARG A 23 -2.70 0.75 -0.05
C ARG A 23 -1.39 0.20 -0.61
N LEU A 24 -0.34 0.23 0.21
CA LEU A 24 0.94 -0.42 -0.10
C LEU A 24 0.93 -1.85 0.45
N LEU A 25 1.08 -2.85 -0.41
CA LEU A 25 1.18 -4.26 -0.02
C LEU A 25 2.64 -4.68 0.12
N ILE A 26 3.05 -5.07 1.32
CA ILE A 26 4.38 -5.58 1.63
C ILE A 26 4.29 -7.09 1.82
N LEU A 27 5.04 -7.84 1.02
CA LEU A 27 5.08 -9.30 1.04
C LEU A 27 6.45 -9.73 1.52
N THR A 28 6.52 -10.70 2.42
CA THR A 28 7.79 -11.26 2.90
C THR A 28 7.64 -12.76 3.11
N PRO A 29 8.68 -13.56 2.90
CA PRO A 29 8.61 -14.96 3.25
C PRO A 29 8.31 -15.21 4.72
N THR A 30 7.44 -16.18 5.03
CA THR A 30 7.07 -16.55 6.43
C THR A 30 8.29 -16.83 7.31
N THR A 31 9.36 -17.40 6.74
CA THR A 31 10.61 -17.70 7.47
C THR A 31 11.46 -16.46 7.77
N GLN A 32 11.16 -15.34 7.14
CA GLN A 32 11.96 -14.10 7.14
C GLN A 32 11.20 -12.89 7.69
N SER A 33 9.89 -13.03 7.94
CA SER A 33 8.98 -11.95 8.31
C SER A 33 9.42 -11.24 9.60
N LEU A 34 9.77 -12.00 10.64
CA LEU A 34 10.16 -11.47 11.94
C LEU A 34 11.46 -10.64 11.92
N THR A 35 12.37 -10.95 11.00
CA THR A 35 13.67 -10.27 10.87
C THR A 35 13.62 -9.09 9.89
N THR A 36 12.71 -9.11 8.93
CA THR A 36 12.67 -8.14 7.82
C THR A 36 11.62 -7.05 8.04
N ILE A 37 10.41 -7.41 8.48
CA ILE A 37 9.27 -6.48 8.54
C ILE A 37 9.50 -5.38 9.59
N PRO A 38 9.92 -5.67 10.84
CA PRO A 38 10.14 -4.62 11.83
C PRO A 38 11.15 -3.54 11.42
N PRO A 39 12.37 -3.86 10.93
CA PRO A 39 13.30 -2.82 10.49
C PRO A 39 12.83 -2.11 9.22
N LEU A 40 12.12 -2.79 8.32
CA LEU A 40 11.60 -2.18 7.09
C LEU A 40 10.54 -1.13 7.41
N LEU A 41 9.53 -1.49 8.21
CA LEU A 41 8.44 -0.59 8.57
C LEU A 41 8.95 0.61 9.38
N HIS A 42 9.91 0.38 10.28
CA HIS A 42 10.57 1.46 11.00
C HIS A 42 11.34 2.39 10.04
N SER A 43 12.03 1.84 9.04
CA SER A 43 12.79 2.66 8.07
C SER A 43 11.89 3.44 7.11
N LEU A 44 10.75 2.86 6.71
CA LEU A 44 9.77 3.50 5.84
C LEU A 44 9.01 4.62 6.56
N THR A 45 8.51 4.35 7.76
CA THR A 45 7.57 5.24 8.47
C THR A 45 8.20 6.08 9.57
N GLY A 46 9.39 5.70 10.06
CA GLY A 46 9.99 6.25 11.26
C GLY A 46 9.35 5.79 12.57
N VAL A 47 8.38 4.86 12.53
CA VAL A 47 7.69 4.33 13.72
C VAL A 47 8.14 2.88 13.98
N PRO A 48 8.71 2.57 15.16
CA PRO A 48 9.08 1.20 15.51
C PRO A 48 7.84 0.38 15.88
N ILE A 49 7.87 -0.92 15.55
CA ILE A 49 6.85 -1.87 15.99
C ILE A 49 7.08 -2.22 17.46
N THR A 50 6.27 -1.66 18.35
CA THR A 50 6.35 -1.93 19.80
C THR A 50 5.68 -3.23 20.22
N ASN A 51 4.63 -3.67 19.51
CA ASN A 51 3.91 -4.92 19.78
C ASN A 51 3.73 -5.70 18.46
N PRO A 52 4.54 -6.74 18.21
CA PRO A 52 4.31 -7.60 17.05
C PRO A 52 2.97 -8.36 17.20
N PRO A 53 2.22 -8.55 16.10
CA PRO A 53 0.99 -9.34 16.10
C PRO A 53 1.28 -10.77 16.60
N GLN A 54 0.57 -11.17 17.65
CA GLN A 54 0.58 -12.53 18.17
C GLN A 54 -0.63 -13.26 17.60
N GLN A 55 -0.40 -14.32 16.82
CA GLN A 55 -1.47 -15.18 16.34
C GLN A 55 -1.60 -16.37 17.29
N GLU A 56 -2.75 -16.50 17.93
CA GLU A 56 -3.08 -17.68 18.72
C GLU A 56 -3.36 -18.85 17.77
N LYS A 57 -2.48 -19.87 17.76
CA LYS A 57 -2.83 -21.15 17.14
C LYS A 57 -3.84 -21.85 18.06
N GLU A 58 -5.03 -22.16 17.53
CA GLU A 58 -5.96 -23.06 18.22
C GLU A 58 -5.24 -24.40 18.51
N PRO A 59 -5.36 -24.94 19.73
CA PRO A 59 -4.67 -26.18 20.07
C PRO A 59 -5.30 -27.36 19.33
N GLU A 60 -4.50 -28.08 18.55
CA GLU A 60 -4.89 -29.37 17.93
C GLU A 60 -5.25 -30.47 18.97
N SER A 61 -5.06 -30.21 20.27
CA SER A 61 -5.55 -31.09 21.34
C SER A 61 -5.67 -30.37 22.68
N LYS A 62 -6.67 -30.74 23.49
CA LYS A 62 -7.04 -30.13 24.79
C LYS A 62 -5.96 -30.19 25.91
N GLU A 63 -4.74 -30.65 25.64
CA GLU A 63 -3.69 -30.82 26.66
C GLU A 63 -2.29 -30.31 26.27
N ALA A 64 -2.12 -29.60 25.15
CA ALA A 64 -0.84 -28.94 24.82
C ALA A 64 -0.83 -27.47 25.29
N PRO A 65 0.31 -26.93 25.80
CA PRO A 65 0.42 -25.50 26.09
C PRO A 65 0.21 -24.70 24.81
N THR A 66 -0.52 -23.58 24.90
CA THR A 66 -0.73 -22.64 23.80
C THR A 66 0.59 -22.06 23.33
N THR A 67 1.06 -22.49 22.15
CA THR A 67 2.27 -21.94 21.53
C THR A 67 1.89 -20.67 20.78
N GLN A 68 2.06 -19.51 21.42
CA GLN A 68 1.92 -18.20 20.74
C GLN A 68 2.99 -18.10 19.65
N THR A 69 2.58 -18.02 18.39
CA THR A 69 3.51 -17.79 17.27
C THR A 69 3.28 -16.37 16.79
N THR A 70 4.33 -15.55 16.77
CA THR A 70 4.28 -14.20 16.18
C THR A 70 4.23 -14.33 14.66
N SER A 71 3.24 -13.70 14.02
CA SER A 71 2.99 -13.77 12.58
C SER A 71 2.47 -12.42 12.10
N PHE A 72 3.03 -11.90 11.02
CA PHE A 72 2.63 -10.64 10.37
C PHE A 72 1.66 -10.85 9.19
N ALA A 73 1.16 -12.07 8.97
CA ALA A 73 0.16 -12.34 7.94
C ALA A 73 -1.11 -11.50 8.18
N GLY A 74 -1.57 -10.78 7.16
CA GLY A 74 -2.73 -9.88 7.27
C GLY A 74 -2.55 -8.69 8.23
N TYR A 75 -1.32 -8.26 8.50
CA TYR A 75 -1.06 -7.14 9.42
C TYR A 75 -1.33 -5.78 8.75
N THR A 76 -2.32 -5.05 9.26
CA THR A 76 -2.78 -3.76 8.70
C THR A 76 -2.74 -2.59 9.68
N THR A 77 -2.38 -2.84 10.95
CA THR A 77 -2.49 -1.84 12.04
C THR A 77 -1.29 -0.91 12.17
N HIS A 78 -0.34 -0.98 11.22
CA HIS A 78 0.83 -0.12 11.24
C HIS A 78 0.46 1.35 10.98
N SER A 79 1.27 2.28 11.48
CA SER A 79 1.13 3.69 11.12
C SER A 79 1.26 3.89 9.60
N PRO A 80 0.40 4.70 8.96
CA PRO A 80 0.48 4.97 7.53
C PRO A 80 1.82 5.56 7.11
N LEU A 81 2.23 5.27 5.88
CA LEU A 81 3.40 5.88 5.26
C LEU A 81 3.07 7.30 4.84
N ARG A 82 3.73 8.28 5.46
CA ARG A 82 3.56 9.70 5.15
C ARG A 82 4.44 10.10 3.98
N LEU A 83 3.82 10.34 2.83
CA LEU A 83 4.49 10.87 1.65
C LEU A 83 4.22 12.37 1.54
N SER A 84 5.27 13.18 1.50
CA SER A 84 5.17 14.63 1.34
C SER A 84 6.12 15.08 0.24
N THR A 85 5.56 15.29 -0.94
CA THR A 85 6.30 15.76 -2.13
C THR A 85 5.94 17.21 -2.42
N LYS A 86 6.60 17.79 -3.44
CA LYS A 86 6.25 19.13 -3.94
C LYS A 86 4.89 19.17 -4.63
N TYR A 87 4.38 18.01 -5.03
CA TYR A 87 3.19 17.87 -5.87
C TYR A 87 1.99 17.43 -5.05
N TYR A 88 2.19 16.51 -4.10
CA TYR A 88 1.13 16.00 -3.27
C TYR A 88 1.57 15.66 -1.83
N THR A 89 0.60 15.50 -0.94
CA THR A 89 0.76 14.87 0.36
C THR A 89 -0.26 13.74 0.51
N ALA A 90 0.18 12.57 0.98
CA ALA A 90 -0.65 11.38 1.17
C ALA A 90 -0.25 10.62 2.43
N GLU A 91 -1.23 10.03 3.11
CA GLU A 91 -1.00 9.06 4.20
C GLU A 91 -1.40 7.67 3.71
N VAL A 92 -0.42 6.93 3.16
CA VAL A 92 -0.64 5.63 2.49
C VAL A 92 -0.80 4.51 3.53
N PRO A 93 -1.94 3.79 3.58
CA PRO A 93 -2.10 2.64 4.46
C PRO A 93 -1.19 1.48 4.05
N LEU A 94 -0.69 0.73 5.04
CA LEU A 94 0.22 -0.39 4.84
C LEU A 94 -0.49 -1.71 5.11
N TRP A 95 -0.38 -2.64 4.17
CA TRP A 95 -0.78 -4.03 4.31
C TRP A 95 0.45 -4.91 4.27
N VAL A 96 0.54 -5.84 5.21
CA VAL A 96 1.66 -6.76 5.30
C VAL A 96 1.13 -8.18 5.27
N ASP A 97 1.77 -9.02 4.46
CA ASP A 97 1.40 -10.42 4.34
C ASP A 97 2.63 -11.33 4.19
N GLU A 98 2.43 -12.61 4.51
CA GLU A 98 3.50 -13.62 4.53
C GLU A 98 3.25 -14.72 3.51
N ILE A 99 4.26 -15.03 2.68
CA ILE A 99 4.16 -16.08 1.65
C ILE A 99 5.22 -17.15 1.89
N PRO A 100 4.88 -18.44 1.99
CA PRO A 100 5.89 -19.49 2.13
C PRO A 100 6.80 -19.59 0.89
N LEU A 101 8.12 -19.61 1.09
CA LEU A 101 9.12 -19.72 0.01
C LEU A 101 9.23 -21.11 -0.64
N LEU A 102 8.61 -22.15 -0.08
CA LEU A 102 8.93 -23.54 -0.45
C LEU A 102 8.04 -24.06 -1.58
N GLU A 103 8.66 -24.53 -2.66
CA GLU A 103 8.04 -25.12 -3.88
C GLU A 103 7.05 -26.29 -3.64
N LYS A 104 7.00 -26.82 -2.41
CA LYS A 104 6.23 -28.03 -2.06
C LYS A 104 5.10 -27.80 -1.07
N THR A 105 4.84 -26.56 -0.67
CA THR A 105 3.72 -26.27 0.21
C THR A 105 2.53 -25.77 -0.61
N GLU A 106 1.41 -26.49 -0.54
CA GLU A 106 0.10 -26.09 -1.11
C GLU A 106 -0.27 -24.63 -0.78
N SER A 107 0.30 -24.10 0.31
CA SER A 107 0.11 -22.74 0.83
C SER A 107 0.60 -21.59 -0.07
N SER A 108 1.67 -21.73 -0.88
CA SER A 108 2.08 -20.64 -1.80
C SER A 108 1.11 -20.53 -2.97
N THR A 109 0.76 -21.67 -3.56
CA THR A 109 -0.25 -21.76 -4.61
C THR A 109 -1.62 -21.32 -4.10
N GLN A 110 -1.93 -21.57 -2.83
CA GLN A 110 -3.13 -21.09 -2.17
C GLN A 110 -3.18 -19.56 -2.12
N TRP A 111 -2.11 -18.89 -1.64
CA TRP A 111 -2.04 -17.42 -1.61
C TRP A 111 -2.35 -16.82 -2.98
N ARG A 112 -1.68 -17.33 -4.02
CA ARG A 112 -1.93 -16.92 -5.41
C ARG A 112 -3.38 -17.14 -5.82
N THR A 113 -3.95 -18.31 -5.52
CA THR A 113 -5.32 -18.67 -5.93
C THR A 113 -6.35 -17.77 -5.23
N GLU A 114 -6.14 -17.45 -3.95
CA GLU A 114 -6.98 -16.54 -3.18
C GLU A 114 -6.91 -15.12 -3.74
N PHE A 115 -5.72 -14.60 -4.00
CA PHE A 115 -5.52 -13.26 -4.58
C PHE A 115 -5.98 -13.12 -6.04
N LEU A 116 -6.03 -14.22 -6.80
CA LEU A 116 -6.55 -14.25 -8.18
C LEU A 116 -8.04 -14.59 -8.25
N SER A 117 -8.69 -14.88 -7.11
CA SER A 117 -10.13 -15.14 -7.08
C SER A 117 -10.93 -13.89 -7.44
N GLY A 118 -12.17 -14.08 -7.92
CA GLY A 118 -13.08 -12.96 -8.19
C GLY A 118 -13.45 -12.18 -6.93
N GLU A 119 -13.46 -12.82 -5.76
CA GLU A 119 -13.73 -12.18 -4.47
C GLU A 119 -12.62 -11.18 -4.08
N ALA A 120 -11.38 -11.44 -4.52
CA ALA A 120 -10.24 -10.58 -4.26
C ALA A 120 -10.13 -9.38 -5.22
N GLU A 121 -11.06 -9.18 -6.17
CA GLU A 121 -11.08 -8.01 -7.07
C GLU A 121 -11.04 -6.68 -6.31
N ILE A 122 -11.80 -6.59 -5.22
CA ILE A 122 -11.84 -5.38 -4.36
C ILE A 122 -10.50 -5.15 -3.67
N VAL A 123 -9.83 -6.23 -3.25
CA VAL A 123 -8.51 -6.16 -2.62
C VAL A 123 -7.48 -5.70 -3.64
N ARG A 124 -7.50 -6.26 -4.86
CA ARG A 124 -6.63 -5.90 -5.98
C ARG A 124 -6.81 -4.43 -6.40
N GLU A 125 -8.05 -3.95 -6.47
CA GLU A 125 -8.34 -2.54 -6.74
C GLU A 125 -7.74 -1.63 -5.66
N ALA A 126 -7.82 -2.03 -4.39
CA ALA A 126 -7.31 -1.23 -3.28
C ALA A 126 -5.77 -1.15 -3.25
N VAL A 127 -5.05 -2.10 -3.86
CA VAL A 127 -3.58 -2.12 -3.89
C VAL A 127 -3.04 -1.10 -4.89
N GLY A 128 -2.22 -0.17 -4.40
CA GLY A 128 -1.53 0.87 -5.18
C GLY A 128 -0.11 0.50 -5.56
N ALA A 129 0.57 -0.31 -4.76
CA ALA A 129 1.95 -0.73 -5.01
C ALA A 129 2.25 -2.06 -4.30
N LEU A 130 3.21 -2.82 -4.82
CA LEU A 130 3.68 -4.07 -4.21
C LEU A 130 5.18 -3.97 -3.88
N VAL A 131 5.55 -4.35 -2.65
CA VAL A 131 6.95 -4.45 -2.20
C VAL A 131 7.18 -5.87 -1.70
N VAL A 132 8.00 -6.65 -2.39
CA VAL A 132 8.39 -8.00 -1.99
C VAL A 132 9.77 -7.95 -1.35
N CYS A 133 9.89 -8.34 -0.08
CA CYS A 133 11.17 -8.35 0.64
C CYS A 133 11.65 -9.79 0.84
N VAL A 134 12.82 -10.11 0.32
CA VAL A 134 13.46 -11.41 0.49
C VAL A 134 14.91 -11.22 0.94
N HIS A 135 15.43 -12.11 1.77
CA HIS A 135 16.87 -12.12 2.07
C HIS A 135 17.65 -12.44 0.79
N ALA A 136 18.69 -11.65 0.54
CA ALA A 136 19.58 -11.85 -0.58
C ALA A 136 20.20 -13.27 -0.49
N PRO A 137 20.04 -14.12 -1.50
CA PRO A 137 20.67 -15.44 -1.49
C PRO A 137 22.19 -15.30 -1.42
N GLU A 138 22.84 -15.99 -0.49
CA GLU A 138 24.29 -15.89 -0.35
C GLU A 138 24.99 -16.81 -1.35
N LEU A 139 26.08 -16.37 -1.98
CA LEU A 139 26.95 -17.26 -2.75
C LEU A 139 27.48 -18.37 -1.83
N SER A 140 27.09 -19.61 -2.14
CA SER A 140 27.44 -20.79 -1.35
C SER A 140 28.95 -20.99 -1.38
N SER A 141 29.57 -21.06 -0.21
CA SER A 141 31.00 -21.40 -0.09
C SER A 141 31.25 -22.91 -0.17
N ASN A 142 30.19 -23.72 -0.26
CA ASN A 142 30.30 -25.17 -0.30
C ASN A 142 30.81 -25.65 -1.68
N PRO A 143 31.82 -26.54 -1.70
CA PRO A 143 32.43 -27.01 -2.94
C PRO A 143 31.50 -27.88 -3.80
N THR A 144 30.46 -28.49 -3.22
CA THR A 144 29.44 -29.29 -3.94
C THR A 144 28.43 -28.46 -4.73
N ASP A 145 28.32 -27.17 -4.42
CA ASP A 145 27.37 -26.22 -5.03
C ASP A 145 28.01 -25.44 -6.20
N ARG A 146 29.30 -25.69 -6.48
CA ARG A 146 30.06 -25.00 -7.53
C ARG A 146 29.77 -25.51 -8.95
N ASP A 147 29.19 -26.70 -9.07
CA ASP A 147 28.83 -27.33 -10.35
C ASP A 147 27.36 -27.10 -10.74
N THR A 148 26.54 -26.57 -9.84
CA THR A 148 25.13 -26.24 -10.11
C THR A 148 25.04 -24.82 -10.66
N ASP A 149 24.27 -24.62 -11.73
CA ASP A 149 23.99 -23.26 -12.21
C ASP A 149 23.32 -22.47 -11.08
N ILE A 150 23.76 -21.22 -10.89
CA ILE A 150 23.26 -20.35 -9.82
C ILE A 150 21.75 -20.14 -9.96
N ALA A 151 21.25 -20.13 -11.20
CA ALA A 151 19.81 -20.03 -11.50
C ALA A 151 18.99 -21.28 -11.06
N ASP A 152 19.65 -22.42 -10.87
CA ASP A 152 19.05 -23.70 -10.49
C ASP A 152 19.11 -24.01 -9.00
N ARG A 153 19.77 -23.15 -8.21
CA ARG A 153 19.86 -23.33 -6.77
C ARG A 153 18.47 -23.21 -6.13
N GLU A 154 18.20 -24.03 -5.12
CA GLU A 154 16.87 -24.18 -4.51
C GLU A 154 16.31 -22.86 -3.96
N ASP A 155 17.15 -22.05 -3.31
CA ASP A 155 16.78 -20.75 -2.75
C ASP A 155 16.51 -19.68 -3.84
N VAL A 156 17.33 -19.65 -4.89
CA VAL A 156 17.14 -18.76 -6.05
C VAL A 156 15.87 -19.13 -6.79
N ARG A 157 15.64 -20.43 -6.98
CA ARG A 157 14.44 -20.95 -7.62
C ARG A 157 13.18 -20.64 -6.80
N ALA A 158 13.24 -20.80 -5.49
CA ALA A 158 12.17 -20.41 -4.56
C ALA A 158 11.81 -18.93 -4.68
N VAL A 159 12.81 -18.03 -4.74
CA VAL A 159 12.56 -16.60 -4.96
C VAL A 159 11.95 -16.35 -6.34
N ARG A 160 12.42 -17.02 -7.40
CA ARG A 160 11.85 -16.90 -8.75
C ARG A 160 10.40 -17.38 -8.82
N GLU A 161 10.06 -18.46 -8.12
CA GLU A 161 8.69 -18.96 -8.03
C GLU A 161 7.78 -17.96 -7.27
N LEU A 162 8.24 -17.45 -6.12
CA LEU A 162 7.55 -16.38 -5.40
C LEU A 162 7.29 -15.17 -6.30
N MET A 163 8.30 -14.71 -7.03
CA MET A 163 8.15 -13.57 -7.95
C MET A 163 7.22 -13.88 -9.13
N ARG A 164 7.18 -15.11 -9.61
CA ARG A 164 6.20 -15.55 -10.63
C ARG A 164 4.77 -15.52 -10.09
N ASP A 165 4.58 -15.85 -8.82
CA ASP A 165 3.28 -15.84 -8.17
C ASP A 165 2.80 -14.41 -7.90
N VAL A 166 3.63 -13.59 -7.29
CA VAL A 166 3.31 -12.17 -7.05
C VAL A 166 3.18 -11.40 -8.37
N GLY A 167 4.05 -11.67 -9.34
CA GLY A 167 4.03 -11.06 -10.65
C GLY A 167 2.75 -11.34 -11.44
N ALA A 168 2.16 -12.53 -11.28
CA ALA A 168 0.87 -12.83 -11.89
C ALA A 168 -0.29 -12.07 -11.23
N VAL A 169 -0.26 -11.89 -9.90
CA VAL A 169 -1.23 -11.04 -9.20
C VAL A 169 -1.10 -9.60 -9.67
N LYS A 170 0.14 -9.07 -9.75
CA LYS A 170 0.40 -7.73 -10.30
C LYS A 170 -0.15 -7.57 -11.73
N SER A 171 0.10 -8.52 -12.61
CA SER A 171 -0.39 -8.48 -14.01
C SER A 171 -1.92 -8.34 -14.07
N VAL A 172 -2.65 -9.06 -13.20
CA VAL A 172 -4.10 -8.94 -13.14
C VAL A 172 -4.53 -7.57 -12.60
N ILE A 173 -3.85 -7.05 -11.58
CA ILE A 173 -4.11 -5.69 -11.07
C ILE A 173 -3.91 -4.64 -12.18
N ASP A 174 -2.84 -4.76 -12.98
CA ASP A 174 -2.56 -3.83 -14.08
C ASP A 174 -3.58 -3.96 -15.23
N GLU A 175 -4.00 -5.19 -15.56
CA GLU A 175 -5.04 -5.46 -16.56
C GLU A 175 -6.40 -4.90 -16.15
N GLU A 176 -6.80 -5.10 -14.89
CA GLU A 176 -8.06 -4.59 -14.32
C GLU A 176 -8.11 -3.06 -14.31
N ARG A 177 -6.95 -2.41 -14.20
CA ARG A 177 -6.84 -0.94 -14.31
C ARG A 177 -6.98 -0.42 -15.74
N GLY A 178 -6.99 -1.29 -16.75
CA GLY A 178 -7.24 -0.89 -18.14
C GLY A 178 -6.23 0.15 -18.67
N GLY A 179 -5.01 0.17 -18.13
CA GLY A 179 -3.98 1.16 -18.47
C GLY A 179 -4.07 2.51 -17.73
N MET A 180 -4.97 2.64 -16.74
CA MET A 180 -5.13 3.85 -15.93
C MET A 180 -4.15 3.90 -14.74
N GLY A 181 -2.86 3.83 -15.07
CA GLY A 181 -1.75 3.83 -14.11
C GLY A 181 -1.17 2.44 -13.89
N ASP A 182 0.16 2.32 -14.00
CA ASP A 182 0.93 1.11 -13.69
C ASP A 182 1.13 1.01 -12.18
N VAL A 183 0.93 -0.18 -11.62
CA VAL A 183 1.20 -0.46 -10.21
C VAL A 183 2.69 -0.75 -10.05
N PRO A 184 3.48 0.04 -9.31
CA PRO A 184 4.89 -0.24 -9.14
C PRO A 184 5.09 -1.52 -8.33
N GLY A 185 5.98 -2.39 -8.82
CA GLY A 185 6.50 -3.54 -8.09
C GLY A 185 7.94 -3.28 -7.66
N VAL A 186 8.27 -3.53 -6.40
CA VAL A 186 9.65 -3.40 -5.88
C VAL A 186 10.06 -4.71 -5.24
N LEU A 187 11.18 -5.29 -5.70
CA LEU A 187 11.83 -6.43 -5.08
C LEU A 187 12.99 -5.93 -4.23
N VAL A 188 12.91 -6.13 -2.91
CA VAL A 188 13.94 -5.73 -1.95
C VAL A 188 14.76 -6.94 -1.54
N LEU A 189 16.05 -6.94 -1.88
CA LEU A 189 17.04 -7.92 -1.48
C LEU A 189 17.69 -7.49 -0.16
N VAL A 190 17.30 -8.16 0.93
CA VAL A 190 17.68 -7.82 2.29
C VAL A 190 19.04 -8.43 2.64
N GLY A 191 20.00 -7.59 3.06
CA GLY A 191 21.28 -8.02 3.64
C GLY A 191 22.41 -8.33 2.64
N GLY A 192 22.30 -7.92 1.37
CA GLY A 192 23.30 -8.25 0.35
C GLY A 192 24.60 -7.41 0.40
N LYS A 193 24.60 -6.25 1.07
CA LYS A 193 25.76 -5.34 1.14
C LYS A 193 26.86 -5.89 2.04
N LYS A 194 27.67 -6.81 1.51
CA LYS A 194 29.01 -7.05 2.08
C LYS A 194 29.82 -5.78 1.85
N SER A 195 30.15 -5.08 2.93
CA SER A 195 31.12 -3.98 2.94
C SER A 195 32.24 -4.27 1.93
N ALA A 196 32.28 -3.52 0.83
CA ALA A 196 33.31 -3.58 -0.21
C ALA A 196 34.65 -3.02 0.31
N SER A 197 35.03 -3.40 1.53
CA SER A 197 36.27 -3.08 2.22
C SER A 197 36.76 -4.34 2.92
N GLY A 198 37.23 -5.32 2.15
CA GLY A 198 37.82 -6.52 2.75
C GLY A 198 38.09 -7.67 1.79
N THR A 199 39.00 -7.48 0.83
CA THR A 199 39.84 -8.54 0.24
C THR A 199 39.17 -9.88 -0.09
N ALA A 200 38.64 -10.01 -1.30
CA ALA A 200 38.46 -11.31 -1.98
C ALA A 200 39.15 -11.31 -3.35
N LYS A 201 40.43 -10.92 -3.38
CA LYS A 201 41.32 -11.15 -4.52
C LYS A 201 42.03 -12.49 -4.32
N ALA A 202 41.31 -13.60 -4.43
CA ALA A 202 41.89 -14.94 -4.57
C ALA A 202 40.81 -15.97 -4.95
N ALA A 203 40.71 -16.24 -6.26
CA ALA A 203 40.47 -17.57 -6.85
C ALA A 203 39.76 -17.48 -8.22
N ALA A 204 40.38 -16.82 -9.19
CA ALA A 204 40.07 -17.04 -10.60
C ALA A 204 41.40 -17.10 -11.37
N THR A 205 42.15 -18.18 -11.16
CA THR A 205 43.32 -18.52 -11.99
C THR A 205 43.43 -20.04 -12.06
N ALA A 206 42.70 -20.61 -13.02
CA ALA A 206 42.90 -21.90 -13.68
C ALA A 206 41.56 -22.22 -14.37
N THR A 207 41.41 -22.14 -15.68
CA THR A 207 42.08 -23.04 -16.62
C THR A 207 42.01 -22.44 -18.02
N ALA A 208 43.15 -21.99 -18.53
CA ALA A 208 43.32 -21.74 -19.96
C ALA A 208 43.47 -23.09 -20.66
N THR A 209 42.52 -23.44 -21.52
CA THR A 209 42.77 -24.42 -22.59
C THR A 209 42.42 -23.74 -23.91
N ALA A 210 43.45 -23.54 -24.72
CA ALA A 210 43.39 -22.88 -26.00
C ALA A 210 42.58 -23.66 -27.04
N MET A 211 41.69 -22.96 -27.74
CA MET A 211 41.39 -23.17 -29.16
C MET A 211 41.30 -21.78 -29.78
N ALA A 212 42.20 -21.51 -30.72
CA ALA A 212 42.35 -20.24 -31.42
C ALA A 212 41.40 -20.22 -32.62
N GLU A 213 40.48 -19.26 -32.65
CA GLU A 213 39.83 -18.81 -33.88
C GLU A 213 39.88 -17.28 -33.93
N ASP A 214 40.40 -16.80 -35.05
CA ASP A 214 40.75 -15.43 -35.37
C ASP A 214 39.47 -14.64 -35.71
N GLU A 215 38.97 -13.80 -34.80
CA GLU A 215 37.88 -12.86 -35.11
C GLU A 215 38.15 -11.47 -34.51
N LEU A 216 38.67 -10.60 -35.38
CA LEU A 216 38.58 -9.14 -35.41
C LEU A 216 38.37 -8.41 -34.06
N GLY A 217 39.48 -7.93 -33.50
CA GLY A 217 39.51 -7.08 -32.32
C GLY A 217 38.70 -5.78 -32.47
N LEU A 218 37.59 -5.72 -31.74
CA LEU A 218 37.11 -4.50 -31.11
C LEU A 218 37.63 -4.52 -29.68
N GLY A 219 38.64 -3.70 -29.40
CA GLY A 219 39.22 -3.56 -28.07
C GLY A 219 38.27 -2.89 -27.10
N VAL A 220 37.36 -3.67 -26.52
CA VAL A 220 36.69 -3.36 -25.27
C VAL A 220 37.42 -4.15 -24.20
N GLY A 221 37.98 -3.47 -23.20
CA GLY A 221 38.63 -4.15 -22.08
C GLY A 221 37.60 -4.99 -21.34
N ASP A 222 37.96 -6.23 -21.04
CA ASP A 222 37.16 -7.19 -20.26
C ASP A 222 36.93 -6.74 -18.80
N ASP A 223 37.49 -5.59 -18.40
CA ASP A 223 37.22 -4.90 -17.12
C ASP A 223 35.99 -3.96 -17.17
N GLU A 224 35.32 -3.82 -18.33
CA GLU A 224 34.21 -2.87 -18.55
C GLU A 224 32.83 -3.56 -18.74
N LEU A 225 32.77 -4.90 -18.64
CA LEU A 225 31.52 -5.64 -18.48
C LEU A 225 31.20 -5.70 -16.98
N GLY A 226 30.29 -4.82 -16.58
CA GLY A 226 30.16 -4.30 -15.22
C GLY A 226 29.88 -5.31 -14.11
N GLU A 227 30.27 -4.92 -12.90
CA GLU A 227 29.90 -5.53 -11.61
C GLU A 227 28.38 -5.81 -11.48
N ASP A 228 27.56 -5.12 -12.30
CA ASP A 228 26.11 -5.20 -12.37
C ASP A 228 25.60 -6.50 -13.03
N ALA A 229 26.44 -7.26 -13.73
CA ALA A 229 26.11 -8.59 -14.28
C ALA A 229 26.65 -9.75 -13.41
N ALA A 230 27.24 -9.45 -12.26
CA ALA A 230 27.73 -10.48 -11.35
C ALA A 230 26.57 -11.35 -10.84
N PRO A 231 26.77 -12.66 -10.63
CA PRO A 231 25.69 -13.52 -10.15
C PRO A 231 25.09 -13.02 -8.84
N LEU A 232 23.76 -13.00 -8.75
CA LEU A 232 22.98 -12.52 -7.60
C LEU A 232 23.08 -11.01 -7.31
N SER A 233 23.76 -10.25 -8.18
CA SER A 233 23.70 -8.78 -8.13
C SER A 233 22.32 -8.27 -8.54
N VAL A 234 22.08 -6.97 -8.32
CA VAL A 234 20.84 -6.29 -8.72
C VAL A 234 20.55 -6.50 -10.21
N GLY A 235 21.51 -6.24 -11.10
CA GLY A 235 21.31 -6.39 -12.54
C GLY A 235 21.08 -7.84 -12.98
N TRP A 236 21.71 -8.82 -12.31
CA TRP A 236 21.40 -10.23 -12.55
C TRP A 236 19.94 -10.57 -12.21
N TRP A 237 19.41 -10.05 -11.10
CA TRP A 237 18.00 -10.23 -10.73
C TRP A 237 17.06 -9.50 -11.67
N GLU A 238 17.41 -8.30 -12.15
CA GLU A 238 16.65 -7.59 -13.18
C GLU A 238 16.55 -8.41 -14.47
N ASP A 239 17.64 -9.01 -14.93
CA ASP A 239 17.65 -9.92 -16.08
C ASP A 239 16.75 -11.14 -15.84
N GLN A 240 16.81 -11.74 -14.65
CA GLN A 240 15.92 -12.86 -14.30
C GLN A 240 14.44 -12.46 -14.30
N MET A 241 14.11 -11.27 -13.80
CA MET A 241 12.75 -10.75 -13.80
C MET A 241 12.27 -10.49 -15.24
N PHE A 242 13.13 -9.93 -16.08
CA PHE A 242 12.86 -9.70 -17.50
C PHE A 242 12.62 -11.02 -18.25
N ASP A 243 13.46 -12.04 -18.04
CA ASP A 243 13.31 -13.38 -18.63
C ASP A 243 12.01 -14.07 -18.21
N MET A 244 11.51 -13.77 -17.01
CA MET A 244 10.22 -14.25 -16.52
C MET A 244 9.03 -13.45 -17.08
N GLY A 245 9.27 -12.35 -17.80
CA GLY A 245 8.25 -11.45 -18.32
C GLY A 245 7.64 -10.53 -17.26
N LEU A 246 8.34 -10.31 -16.15
CA LEU A 246 7.90 -9.47 -15.05
C LEU A 246 8.36 -8.03 -15.27
N PHE A 247 7.55 -7.26 -16.00
CA PHE A 247 7.79 -5.84 -16.26
C PHE A 247 7.26 -4.93 -15.15
N GLY A 248 7.81 -3.71 -15.05
CA GLY A 248 7.40 -2.73 -14.01
C GLY A 248 7.87 -3.10 -12.60
N TRP A 249 8.89 -3.96 -12.51
CA TRP A 249 9.55 -4.32 -11.26
C TRP A 249 10.90 -3.63 -11.14
N GLU A 250 11.18 -3.09 -9.97
CA GLU A 250 12.49 -2.53 -9.63
C GLU A 250 13.17 -3.39 -8.57
N VAL A 251 14.44 -3.75 -8.78
CA VAL A 251 15.21 -4.56 -7.83
C VAL A 251 16.13 -3.64 -7.02
N ILE A 252 16.05 -3.73 -5.69
CA ILE A 252 16.81 -2.87 -4.79
C ILE A 252 17.46 -3.71 -3.70
N GLU A 253 18.75 -3.51 -3.50
CA GLU A 253 19.47 -4.08 -2.35
C GLU A 253 19.35 -3.14 -1.15
N TRP A 254 18.96 -3.68 0.00
CA TRP A 254 18.82 -2.92 1.23
C TRP A 254 19.34 -3.71 2.43
N ASP A 255 20.13 -3.06 3.29
CA ASP A 255 20.59 -3.66 4.54
C ASP A 255 19.89 -2.97 5.73
N PRO A 256 19.20 -3.72 6.60
CA PRO A 256 18.58 -3.17 7.81
C PRO A 256 19.58 -2.58 8.80
N ALA A 257 20.88 -2.90 8.68
CA ALA A 257 21.94 -2.30 9.49
C ALA A 257 22.32 -0.88 9.04
N GLU A 258 21.98 -0.48 7.80
CA GLU A 258 22.18 0.89 7.33
C GLU A 258 21.17 1.81 8.02
N GLN A 259 21.58 2.40 9.15
CA GLN A 259 20.80 3.45 9.82
C GLN A 259 20.63 4.62 8.85
N GLY A 260 19.38 4.87 8.44
CA GLY A 260 18.94 5.75 7.34
C GLY A 260 19.24 7.24 7.48
N GLY A 261 20.49 7.60 7.73
CA GLY A 261 20.96 8.98 7.81
C GLY A 261 21.72 9.46 6.57
N GLU A 262 22.36 8.56 5.82
CA GLU A 262 23.15 8.93 4.64
C GLU A 262 22.44 8.48 3.36
N VAL A 263 22.31 9.43 2.43
CA VAL A 263 21.71 9.20 1.12
C VAL A 263 22.70 8.38 0.29
N THR A 264 22.46 7.08 0.23
CA THR A 264 23.22 6.15 -0.62
C THR A 264 22.94 6.44 -2.08
N ARG A 265 24.00 6.63 -2.87
CA ARG A 265 23.92 6.84 -4.31
C ARG A 265 24.91 5.96 -5.05
N ASN A 266 24.49 5.46 -6.20
CA ASN A 266 25.34 4.67 -7.08
C ASN A 266 26.40 5.53 -7.79
N LYS A 267 27.29 4.88 -8.54
CA LYS A 267 28.34 5.53 -9.37
C LYS A 267 27.79 6.50 -10.43
N PHE A 268 26.50 6.41 -10.74
CA PHE A 268 25.79 7.28 -11.69
C PHE A 268 25.01 8.42 -11.00
N GLY A 269 25.01 8.48 -9.67
CA GLY A 269 24.33 9.50 -8.88
C GLY A 269 22.86 9.24 -8.61
N GLU A 270 22.35 8.06 -8.94
CA GLU A 270 20.98 7.61 -8.63
C GLU A 270 20.91 7.10 -7.19
N TYR A 271 19.74 7.17 -6.56
CA TYR A 271 19.56 6.68 -5.20
C TYR A 271 19.66 5.14 -5.14
N GLU A 272 20.22 4.62 -4.06
CA GLU A 272 20.27 3.18 -3.78
C GLU A 272 19.63 2.88 -2.41
N GLY A 273 19.18 1.65 -2.19
CA GLY A 273 18.65 1.18 -0.90
C GLY A 273 17.33 1.84 -0.50
N MET A 274 17.17 2.14 0.79
CA MET A 274 15.94 2.72 1.34
C MET A 274 15.55 4.08 0.70
N PRO A 275 16.49 5.02 0.44
CA PRO A 275 16.19 6.23 -0.32
C PRO A 275 15.56 5.96 -1.70
N ARG A 276 15.99 4.90 -2.39
CA ARG A 276 15.45 4.54 -3.70
C ARG A 276 14.04 3.97 -3.60
N ILE A 277 13.79 3.10 -2.63
CA ILE A 277 12.44 2.58 -2.33
C ILE A 277 11.47 3.77 -2.10
N LYS A 278 11.89 4.77 -1.31
CA LYS A 278 11.08 5.96 -1.05
C LYS A 278 10.83 6.79 -2.31
N GLU A 279 11.83 6.98 -3.17
CA GLU A 279 11.68 7.69 -4.43
C GLU A 279 10.64 7.02 -5.36
N VAL A 280 10.68 5.69 -5.48
CA VAL A 280 9.71 4.93 -6.29
C VAL A 280 8.29 5.14 -5.75
N LEU A 281 8.12 5.06 -4.42
CA LEU A 281 6.80 5.27 -3.79
C LEU A 281 6.34 6.74 -3.85
N GLU A 282 7.24 7.71 -3.77
CA GLU A 282 6.93 9.14 -3.87
C GLU A 282 6.57 9.58 -5.29
N THR A 283 7.13 8.92 -6.31
CA THR A 283 6.87 9.24 -7.72
C THR A 283 5.59 8.59 -8.26
N HIS A 284 5.04 7.61 -7.54
CA HIS A 284 3.79 6.96 -7.90
C HIS A 284 2.55 7.82 -7.63
N ASP A 285 1.50 7.63 -8.43
CA ASP A 285 0.18 8.26 -8.26
C ASP A 285 -0.73 7.38 -7.41
N TRP A 286 -0.97 7.82 -6.18
CA TRP A 286 -1.75 7.08 -5.20
C TRP A 286 -3.26 7.27 -5.30
N THR A 287 -3.74 8.05 -6.27
CA THR A 287 -5.18 8.35 -6.38
C THR A 287 -6.03 7.10 -6.64
N ALA A 288 -7.14 6.98 -5.91
CA ALA A 288 -8.14 5.93 -6.15
C ALA A 288 -9.00 6.29 -7.39
N SER A 289 -9.50 5.26 -8.09
CA SER A 289 -10.43 5.41 -9.21
C SER A 289 -11.74 5.98 -8.67
N GLY A 290 -11.89 7.30 -8.72
CA GLY A 290 -13.00 8.02 -8.10
C GLY A 290 -12.58 9.29 -7.36
N ASP A 291 -11.28 9.49 -7.11
CA ASP A 291 -10.73 10.73 -6.52
C ASP A 291 -10.26 11.74 -7.58
N SER A 292 -10.57 11.46 -8.86
CA SER A 292 -10.34 12.38 -9.99
C SER A 292 -11.41 13.48 -10.11
N PHE A 293 -12.31 13.57 -9.14
CA PHE A 293 -13.15 14.75 -8.98
C PHE A 293 -12.32 15.82 -8.27
N ASP A 294 -11.50 16.55 -9.04
CA ASP A 294 -10.89 17.79 -8.57
C ASP A 294 -12.00 18.73 -8.07
N VAL A 295 -12.14 18.83 -6.75
CA VAL A 295 -13.13 19.68 -6.06
C VAL A 295 -12.94 21.17 -6.42
N ASP A 296 -11.79 21.54 -6.99
CA ASP A 296 -11.47 22.90 -7.46
C ASP A 296 -11.91 23.17 -8.93
N GLU A 297 -12.42 22.18 -9.70
CA GLU A 297 -12.87 22.36 -11.11
C GLU A 297 -14.35 21.98 -11.37
N LEU A 298 -15.14 21.70 -10.34
CA LEU A 298 -16.59 21.53 -10.51
C LEU A 298 -17.30 22.89 -10.41
N ASP A 299 -17.69 23.45 -11.55
CA ASP A 299 -18.84 24.36 -11.64
C ASP A 299 -20.01 23.67 -10.91
N MET A 300 -20.45 24.22 -9.77
CA MET A 300 -21.44 23.65 -8.84
C MET A 300 -22.88 23.52 -9.41
N ASP A 301 -23.02 23.41 -10.72
CA ASP A 301 -24.31 23.42 -11.41
C ASP A 301 -24.77 22.01 -11.82
N ASP A 302 -23.87 21.07 -12.12
CA ASP A 302 -24.26 19.75 -12.64
C ASP A 302 -24.39 18.65 -11.55
N ASP A 303 -23.61 18.74 -10.47
CA ASP A 303 -23.52 17.66 -9.46
C ASP A 303 -24.66 17.67 -8.42
N PHE A 304 -25.35 18.82 -8.26
CA PHE A 304 -26.51 18.93 -7.38
C PHE A 304 -27.77 18.27 -7.97
N ASP A 305 -27.88 18.24 -9.30
CA ASP A 305 -29.02 17.62 -9.99
C ASP A 305 -28.90 16.09 -10.01
N GLU A 306 -27.70 15.51 -10.03
CA GLU A 306 -27.50 14.05 -9.94
C GLU A 306 -27.78 13.52 -8.52
N PHE A 307 -27.34 14.25 -7.48
CA PHE A 307 -27.65 13.94 -6.08
C PHE A 307 -29.17 14.00 -5.77
N MET A 308 -29.91 14.90 -6.42
CA MET A 308 -31.38 14.98 -6.29
C MET A 308 -32.15 14.02 -7.22
N SER A 309 -31.51 13.51 -8.28
CA SER A 309 -32.14 12.62 -9.27
C SER A 309 -32.28 11.17 -8.79
N GLY A 310 -31.62 10.80 -7.69
CA GLY A 310 -31.89 9.53 -6.99
C GLY A 310 -31.61 8.28 -7.84
N ASP A 311 -30.73 8.37 -8.84
CA ASP A 311 -30.29 7.20 -9.59
C ASP A 311 -29.23 6.45 -8.77
N LYS A 312 -29.67 5.43 -8.04
CA LYS A 312 -28.79 4.52 -7.29
C LYS A 312 -28.27 3.40 -8.21
N SER A 313 -27.71 3.76 -9.35
CA SER A 313 -27.21 2.79 -10.31
C SER A 313 -25.76 3.08 -10.66
N HIS A 314 -24.87 2.33 -10.01
CA HIS A 314 -23.42 2.22 -10.18
C HIS A 314 -22.52 3.23 -9.46
N SER A 315 -21.56 2.66 -8.70
CA SER A 315 -20.45 3.29 -7.98
C SER A 315 -20.76 3.95 -6.63
N ARG A 316 -21.34 3.19 -5.70
CA ARG A 316 -21.14 3.41 -4.25
C ARG A 316 -20.19 2.33 -3.77
N GLY A 317 -18.90 2.61 -3.83
CA GLY A 317 -17.84 1.64 -3.49
C GLY A 317 -17.76 1.39 -1.98
N PHE A 318 -17.42 0.14 -1.62
CA PHE A 318 -17.21 -0.34 -0.25
C PHE A 318 -16.14 0.44 0.53
N GLY A 319 -15.31 1.24 -0.15
CA GLY A 319 -14.28 2.08 0.48
C GLY A 319 -14.83 3.13 1.45
N ASP A 320 -16.01 3.70 1.15
CA ASP A 320 -16.68 4.63 2.07
C ASP A 320 -17.31 3.90 3.26
N GLU A 321 -17.83 2.68 3.04
CA GLU A 321 -18.45 1.85 4.08
C GLU A 321 -17.41 1.29 5.06
N VAL A 322 -16.25 0.84 4.58
CA VAL A 322 -15.15 0.37 5.43
C VAL A 322 -14.54 1.51 6.23
N ASN A 323 -14.41 2.70 5.63
CA ASN A 323 -13.91 3.88 6.34
C ASN A 323 -14.91 4.39 7.39
N GLU A 324 -16.22 4.29 7.12
CA GLU A 324 -17.28 4.57 8.09
C GLU A 324 -17.27 3.54 9.23
N LEU A 325 -17.13 2.26 8.92
CA LEU A 325 -17.02 1.17 9.89
C LEU A 325 -15.75 1.29 10.73
N GLU A 326 -14.60 1.60 10.14
CA GLU A 326 -13.34 1.81 10.86
C GLU A 326 -13.42 3.02 11.80
N ARG A 327 -14.11 4.09 11.37
CA ARG A 327 -14.35 5.28 12.19
C ARG A 327 -15.34 5.02 13.32
N GLU A 328 -16.37 4.21 13.09
CA GLU A 328 -17.29 3.73 14.13
C GLU A 328 -16.60 2.78 15.11
N MET A 329 -15.78 1.84 14.64
CA MET A 329 -15.02 0.92 15.50
C MET A 329 -13.95 1.66 16.31
N PHE A 330 -13.28 2.64 15.73
CA PHE A 330 -12.34 3.49 16.47
C PHE A 330 -13.05 4.36 17.50
N GLY A 331 -14.24 4.89 17.16
CA GLY A 331 -15.11 5.60 18.09
C GLY A 331 -15.57 4.72 19.26
N LEU A 332 -16.01 3.49 18.97
CA LEU A 332 -16.43 2.50 19.96
C LEU A 332 -15.26 2.06 20.84
N ARG A 333 -14.07 1.86 20.27
CA ARG A 333 -12.85 1.54 21.01
C ARG A 333 -12.42 2.68 21.92
N MET A 334 -12.49 3.93 21.46
CA MET A 334 -12.17 5.08 22.31
C MET A 334 -13.23 5.29 23.41
N ALA A 335 -14.50 4.97 23.14
CA ALA A 335 -15.58 4.97 24.13
C ALA A 335 -15.40 3.86 25.17
N ILE A 336 -14.94 2.67 24.77
CA ILE A 336 -14.63 1.55 25.68
C ILE A 336 -13.38 1.88 26.51
N GLU A 337 -12.32 2.42 25.91
CA GLU A 337 -11.06 2.73 26.59
C GLU A 337 -11.18 3.95 27.54
N ARG A 338 -12.15 4.84 27.30
CA ARG A 338 -12.50 5.95 28.20
C ARG A 338 -13.64 5.62 29.17
N GLY A 339 -14.39 4.55 28.94
CA GLY A 339 -15.58 4.15 29.70
C GLY A 339 -15.34 3.04 30.74
N GLY A 340 -14.08 2.79 31.11
CA GLY A 340 -13.69 1.75 32.05
C GLY A 340 -13.04 2.26 33.34
N ASP A 341 -13.72 3.12 34.10
CA ASP A 341 -13.42 3.34 35.51
C ASP A 341 -14.72 3.59 36.28
N GLY A 342 -15.07 2.65 37.15
CA GLY A 342 -16.27 2.70 37.96
C GLY A 342 -15.92 2.97 39.42
N HIS A 343 -16.59 3.93 40.05
CA HIS A 343 -17.05 3.81 41.43
C HIS A 343 -18.11 4.89 41.82
N ASP A 344 -19.28 4.36 42.20
CA ASP A 344 -20.19 4.71 43.31
C ASP A 344 -21.26 5.82 43.23
N ASP A 345 -22.49 5.33 43.44
CA ASP A 345 -23.65 5.87 44.16
C ASP A 345 -24.26 7.23 43.78
N SER A 346 -25.43 7.18 43.14
CA SER A 346 -26.68 7.71 43.72
C SER A 346 -27.90 7.39 42.85
N GLU A 347 -28.96 6.96 43.53
CA GLU A 347 -30.31 6.65 43.06
C GLU A 347 -30.95 7.65 42.09
N GLY A 348 -31.86 7.17 41.23
CA GLY A 348 -32.81 8.01 40.51
C GLY A 348 -33.55 7.27 39.39
N GLU A 349 -34.85 7.16 39.54
CA GLU A 349 -35.80 6.43 38.69
C GLU A 349 -36.09 7.12 37.35
N ASN A 350 -36.61 6.34 36.40
CA ASN A 350 -37.57 6.70 35.34
C ASN A 350 -37.05 7.27 34.01
N GLU A 351 -36.78 6.41 33.02
CA GLU A 351 -36.78 6.78 31.59
C GLU A 351 -37.40 5.65 30.76
N GLY A 352 -38.70 5.73 30.53
CA GLY A 352 -39.46 4.85 29.62
C GLY A 352 -40.57 5.58 28.87
N GLU A 353 -40.59 6.92 28.90
CA GLU A 353 -41.64 7.75 28.29
C GLU A 353 -41.11 8.73 27.22
N GLU A 354 -39.79 8.86 27.01
CA GLU A 354 -39.25 9.84 26.04
C GLU A 354 -39.10 9.30 24.60
N GLU A 355 -39.18 7.99 24.39
CA GLU A 355 -39.01 7.39 23.05
C GLU A 355 -40.30 7.41 22.21
N GLU A 356 -41.50 7.37 22.83
CA GLU A 356 -42.78 7.36 22.09
C GLU A 356 -43.15 8.74 21.51
N ASP A 357 -42.85 9.83 22.23
CA ASP A 357 -43.12 11.20 21.76
C ASP A 357 -42.20 11.60 20.57
N GLN A 358 -41.01 11.02 20.50
CA GLN A 358 -40.04 11.34 19.45
C GLN A 358 -40.44 10.71 18.10
N VAL A 359 -41.00 9.50 18.07
CA VAL A 359 -41.48 8.86 16.83
C VAL A 359 -42.71 9.56 16.26
N GLU A 360 -43.67 9.99 17.09
CA GLU A 360 -44.83 10.77 16.62
C GLU A 360 -44.40 12.12 16.03
N SER A 361 -43.35 12.75 16.60
CA SER A 361 -42.81 14.01 16.08
C SER A 361 -42.11 13.84 14.71
N ILE A 362 -41.43 12.71 14.49
CA ILE A 362 -40.76 12.38 13.23
C ILE A 362 -41.79 12.05 12.14
N GLU A 363 -42.84 11.29 12.47
CA GLU A 363 -43.93 11.00 11.53
C GLU A 363 -44.69 12.26 11.11
N ALA A 364 -44.96 13.18 12.05
CA ALA A 364 -45.60 14.46 11.77
C ALA A 364 -44.75 15.37 10.86
N LEU A 365 -43.42 15.37 11.05
CA LEU A 365 -42.49 16.10 10.20
C LEU A 365 -42.45 15.54 8.78
N MET A 366 -42.44 14.20 8.66
CA MET A 366 -42.38 13.52 7.37
C MET A 366 -43.66 13.73 6.56
N LEU A 367 -44.83 13.68 7.21
CA LEU A 367 -46.12 13.96 6.59
C LEU A 367 -46.22 15.43 6.11
N ARG A 368 -45.67 16.37 6.89
CA ARG A 368 -45.62 17.80 6.54
C ARG A 368 -44.68 18.05 5.37
N MET A 369 -43.52 17.40 5.32
CA MET A 369 -42.57 17.51 4.21
C MET A 369 -43.12 16.92 2.90
N GLN A 370 -43.87 15.82 2.98
CA GLN A 370 -44.52 15.21 1.82
C GLN A 370 -45.63 16.11 1.25
N SER A 371 -46.41 16.78 2.11
CA SER A 371 -47.41 17.76 1.66
C SER A 371 -46.80 18.97 0.93
N ILE A 372 -45.63 19.44 1.39
CA ILE A 372 -44.92 20.58 0.79
C ILE A 372 -44.32 20.17 -0.58
N ARG A 373 -43.84 18.93 -0.68
CA ARG A 373 -43.36 18.35 -1.94
C ARG A 373 -44.47 18.33 -2.98
N ASP A 374 -45.67 17.87 -2.63
CA ASP A 374 -46.82 17.80 -3.53
C ASP A 374 -47.31 19.18 -3.98
N MET A 375 -47.23 20.20 -3.10
CA MET A 375 -47.58 21.58 -3.46
C MET A 375 -46.54 22.26 -4.37
N SER A 376 -45.30 21.77 -4.38
CA SER A 376 -44.20 22.34 -5.16
C SER A 376 -44.04 21.73 -6.55
N ALA A 377 -44.70 20.60 -6.83
CA ALA A 377 -44.51 19.79 -8.04
C ALA A 377 -44.84 20.53 -9.35
N ASP A 378 -45.80 21.47 -9.33
CA ASP A 378 -46.26 22.19 -10.52
C ASP A 378 -45.61 23.57 -10.74
N MET A 379 -44.62 23.96 -9.91
CA MET A 379 -43.98 25.28 -10.01
C MET A 379 -42.66 25.24 -10.80
N PRO A 380 -42.27 26.31 -11.52
CA PRO A 380 -40.95 26.42 -12.14
C PRO A 380 -39.81 26.33 -11.10
N GLU A 381 -38.67 25.77 -11.47
CA GLU A 381 -37.57 25.40 -10.55
C GLU A 381 -37.05 26.56 -9.68
N ALA A 382 -36.95 27.76 -10.24
CA ALA A 382 -36.54 28.95 -9.50
C ALA A 382 -37.55 29.36 -8.39
N GLN A 383 -38.83 29.05 -8.59
CA GLN A 383 -39.89 29.28 -7.58
C GLN A 383 -39.97 28.13 -6.58
N ARG A 384 -39.73 26.88 -7.00
CA ARG A 384 -39.60 25.71 -6.12
C ARG A 384 -38.50 25.89 -5.07
N LYS A 385 -37.30 26.32 -5.48
CA LYS A 385 -36.16 26.54 -4.57
C LYS A 385 -36.50 27.58 -3.48
N ARG A 386 -37.21 28.66 -3.85
CA ARG A 386 -37.65 29.70 -2.90
C ARG A 386 -38.78 29.25 -1.99
N PHE A 387 -39.71 28.45 -2.51
CA PHE A 387 -40.83 27.91 -1.75
C PHE A 387 -40.35 26.87 -0.73
N ALA A 388 -39.47 25.95 -1.13
CA ALA A 388 -38.86 24.95 -0.26
C ALA A 388 -38.00 25.60 0.84
N ALA A 389 -37.13 26.55 0.50
CA ALA A 389 -36.31 27.26 1.48
C ALA A 389 -37.16 28.01 2.52
N LYS A 390 -38.25 28.66 2.08
CA LYS A 390 -39.17 29.35 2.99
C LYS A 390 -39.94 28.37 3.89
N ALA A 391 -40.33 27.22 3.35
CA ALA A 391 -41.07 26.20 4.11
C ALA A 391 -40.19 25.51 5.16
N VAL A 392 -38.92 25.23 4.84
CA VAL A 392 -37.94 24.68 5.80
C VAL A 392 -37.64 25.70 6.90
N GLN A 393 -37.53 26.98 6.55
CA GLN A 393 -37.35 28.05 7.53
C GLN A 393 -38.54 28.21 8.49
N ASP A 394 -39.78 28.01 8.02
CA ASP A 394 -40.97 28.00 8.88
C ASP A 394 -41.00 26.76 9.80
N ILE A 395 -40.57 25.59 9.32
CA ILE A 395 -40.46 24.37 10.15
C ILE A 395 -39.44 24.56 11.27
N MET A 396 -38.27 25.16 10.98
CA MET A 396 -37.26 25.47 12.00
C MET A 396 -37.69 26.56 12.99
N ARG A 397 -38.78 27.27 12.72
CA ARG A 397 -39.33 28.31 13.60
C ARG A 397 -40.49 27.81 14.46
N ASP A 398 -41.15 26.74 14.02
CA ASP A 398 -42.23 26.04 14.73
C ASP A 398 -41.71 24.97 15.70
N LEU A 399 -40.44 24.54 15.57
CA LEU A 399 -39.65 23.82 16.57
C LEU A 399 -39.10 24.81 17.62
#